data_AF-A0A9N9KHQ3-F1
#
_entry.id   AF-A0A9N9KHQ3-F1
#
_cell.length_a   1.000
_cell.length_b   1.000
_cell.length_c   1.000
_cell.angle_alpha   90.00
_cell.angle_beta   90.00
_cell.angle_gamma   90.00
#
_symmetry.space_group_name_H-M   'P 1'
#
loop_
_entity.id
_entity.type
_entity.pdbx_description
1 polymer ?
#
loop_
_entity_poly.entity_id
_entity_poly.type
_entity_poly.pdbx_seq_one_letter_code
_entity_poly.pdbx_strand_id
1 'polypeptide(L)'
;SDTTLEGETIKQTAQHIMKDKLGEKDVKTISRTLVETSFDAVVALSRLSRLRRELQPLNASEKIISATLNPEVTRLFNKVQKEHSEQRENEGIDFPEHFSLESVKERLDEYDVSNISDKQALADVMIMLCIRLAKIKNLRISNGAVTGYAKNRGQQDIPRVFRLLEKNGERAKQLLTWIQDNICSG
;
A
#
# COMPACT_ATOMS: atom_id res chain seq x y z
N SER A 1 -5.56 19.59 11.62
CA SER A 1 -5.75 19.51 13.08
C SER A 1 -7.00 18.74 13.51
N ASP A 2 -7.83 18.25 12.57
CA ASP A 2 -9.12 17.60 12.87
C ASP A 2 -9.03 16.07 13.10
N THR A 3 -8.00 15.42 12.56
CA THR A 3 -7.85 13.95 12.56
C THR A 3 -7.44 13.36 13.91
N THR A 4 -6.87 14.18 14.80
CA THR A 4 -6.48 13.82 16.16
C THR A 4 -7.68 13.74 17.10
N LEU A 5 -8.59 14.72 17.01
CA LEU A 5 -9.78 14.83 17.86
C LEU A 5 -10.80 13.70 17.55
N GLU A 6 -11.07 13.47 16.26
CA GLU A 6 -11.93 12.37 15.83
C GLU A 6 -11.34 10.99 16.21
N GLY A 7 -10.02 10.91 16.23
CA GLY A 7 -9.30 9.71 16.61
C GLY A 7 -9.41 9.34 18.08
N GLU A 8 -9.34 10.34 18.94
CA GLU A 8 -9.56 10.18 20.37
C GLU A 8 -11.00 9.73 20.65
N THR A 9 -11.98 10.29 19.94
CA THR A 9 -13.41 9.91 20.07
C THR A 9 -13.67 8.46 19.66
N ILE A 10 -13.09 7.98 18.55
CA ILE A 10 -13.27 6.59 18.10
C ILE A 10 -12.60 5.60 19.05
N LYS A 11 -11.41 5.95 19.57
CA LYS A 11 -10.72 5.14 20.58
C LYS A 11 -11.51 5.02 21.88
N GLN A 12 -12.06 6.14 22.37
CA GLN A 12 -12.96 6.14 23.54
C GLN A 12 -14.22 5.31 23.30
N THR A 13 -14.79 5.39 22.09
CA THR A 13 -15.95 4.56 21.69
C THR A 13 -15.62 3.07 21.75
N ALA A 14 -14.46 2.64 21.24
CA ALA A 14 -14.01 1.25 21.34
C ALA A 14 -13.84 0.78 22.79
N GLN A 15 -13.26 1.64 23.65
CA GLN A 15 -13.12 1.36 25.08
C GLN A 15 -14.47 1.23 25.78
N HIS A 16 -15.44 2.10 25.47
CA HIS A 16 -16.79 2.05 26.03
C HIS A 16 -17.53 0.77 25.62
N ILE A 17 -17.44 0.37 24.34
CA ILE A 17 -18.00 -0.91 23.84
C ILE A 17 -17.52 -2.08 24.70
N MET A 18 -16.22 -2.13 24.99
CA MET A 18 -15.61 -3.23 25.72
C MET A 18 -15.85 -3.16 27.23
N LYS A 19 -15.77 -1.97 27.82
CA LYS A 19 -15.99 -1.76 29.26
C LYS A 19 -17.43 -2.10 29.66
N ASP A 20 -18.39 -1.67 28.85
CA ASP A 20 -19.82 -1.81 29.16
C ASP A 20 -20.42 -3.10 28.58
N LYS A 21 -19.57 -3.93 27.94
CA LYS A 21 -19.93 -5.23 27.35
C LYS A 21 -21.12 -5.11 26.40
N LEU A 22 -21.07 -4.11 25.53
CA LEU A 22 -22.15 -3.81 24.60
C LEU A 22 -22.42 -5.00 23.66
N GLY A 23 -23.69 -5.24 23.38
CA GLY A 23 -24.12 -6.32 22.50
C GLY A 23 -23.97 -5.98 21.02
N GLU A 24 -24.16 -6.98 20.15
CA GLU A 24 -24.14 -6.80 18.69
C GLU A 24 -25.07 -5.68 18.20
N LYS A 25 -26.27 -5.58 18.80
CA LYS A 25 -27.27 -4.57 18.43
C LYS A 25 -26.82 -3.14 18.74
N ASP A 26 -26.17 -2.94 19.87
CA ASP A 26 -25.67 -1.64 20.31
C ASP A 26 -24.49 -1.21 19.43
N VAL A 27 -23.57 -2.15 19.16
CA VAL A 27 -22.42 -1.91 18.27
C VAL A 27 -22.87 -1.60 16.83
N LYS A 28 -23.91 -2.27 16.32
CA LYS A 28 -24.53 -1.93 15.03
C LYS A 28 -25.11 -0.53 15.03
N THR A 29 -25.69 -0.09 16.14
CA THR A 29 -26.27 1.25 16.29
C THR A 29 -25.17 2.31 16.29
N ILE A 30 -24.11 2.12 17.09
CA ILE A 30 -22.92 2.99 17.09
C ILE A 30 -22.32 3.09 15.68
N SER A 31 -22.18 1.96 15.00
CA SER A 31 -21.62 1.91 13.65
C SER A 31 -22.50 2.66 12.65
N ARG A 32 -23.83 2.56 12.77
CA ARG A 32 -24.77 3.35 11.96
C ARG A 32 -24.63 4.85 12.25
N THR A 33 -24.57 5.25 13.51
CA THR A 33 -24.37 6.66 13.89
C THR A 33 -23.06 7.21 13.34
N LEU A 34 -21.97 6.44 13.37
CA LEU A 34 -20.70 6.84 12.74
C LEU A 34 -20.83 7.08 11.24
N VAL A 35 -21.63 6.25 10.55
CA VAL A 35 -21.91 6.39 9.12
C VAL A 35 -22.78 7.62 8.86
N GLU A 36 -23.86 7.83 9.61
CA GLU A 36 -24.79 8.95 9.47
C GLU A 36 -24.14 10.30 9.76
N THR A 37 -23.18 10.33 10.69
CA THR A 37 -22.41 11.54 11.04
C THR A 37 -21.19 11.75 10.13
N SER A 38 -20.97 10.89 9.15
CA SER A 38 -19.90 11.04 8.17
C SER A 38 -20.35 11.85 6.97
N PHE A 39 -19.44 12.68 6.46
CA PHE A 39 -19.71 13.51 5.28
C PHE A 39 -19.92 12.68 4.01
N ASP A 40 -19.14 11.61 3.84
CA ASP A 40 -19.21 10.73 2.68
C ASP A 40 -18.90 9.26 3.04
N ALA A 41 -18.98 8.38 2.03
CA ALA A 41 -18.70 6.96 2.19
C ALA A 41 -17.23 6.63 2.49
N VAL A 42 -16.28 7.48 2.08
CA VAL A 42 -14.84 7.32 2.34
C VAL A 42 -14.55 7.59 3.81
N VAL A 43 -15.05 8.70 4.35
CA VAL A 43 -14.96 9.06 5.77
C VAL A 43 -15.67 8.01 6.61
N ALA A 44 -16.89 7.61 6.24
CA ALA A 44 -17.64 6.57 6.94
C ALA A 44 -16.86 5.25 7.05
N LEU A 45 -16.30 4.76 5.94
CA LEU A 45 -15.54 3.51 5.94
C LEU A 45 -14.22 3.65 6.72
N SER A 46 -13.57 4.81 6.65
CA SER A 46 -12.36 5.12 7.42
C SER A 46 -12.63 5.04 8.92
N ARG A 47 -13.71 5.68 9.40
CA ARG A 47 -14.15 5.65 10.80
C ARG A 47 -14.43 4.23 11.28
N LEU A 48 -15.19 3.45 10.53
CA LEU A 48 -15.48 2.04 10.86
C LEU A 48 -14.22 1.16 10.85
N SER A 49 -13.27 1.42 9.94
CA SER A 49 -11.99 0.70 9.89
C SER A 49 -11.10 1.03 11.08
N ARG A 50 -11.09 2.30 11.49
CA ARG A 50 -10.39 2.74 12.69
C ARG A 50 -11.00 2.12 13.95
N LEU A 51 -12.32 2.12 14.08
CA LEU A 51 -13.01 1.49 15.22
C LEU A 51 -12.63 0.01 15.35
N ARG A 52 -12.60 -0.74 14.24
CA ARG A 52 -12.18 -2.15 14.24
C ARG A 52 -10.73 -2.33 14.69
N ARG A 53 -9.82 -1.45 14.26
CA ARG A 53 -8.42 -1.46 14.68
C ARG A 53 -8.24 -1.17 16.17
N GLU A 54 -9.06 -0.29 16.76
CA GLU A 54 -9.05 0.00 18.20
C GLU A 54 -9.70 -1.14 19.02
N LEU A 55 -10.66 -1.87 18.46
CA LEU A 55 -11.29 -3.02 19.11
C LEU A 55 -10.40 -4.28 19.13
N GLN A 56 -9.54 -4.47 18.12
CA GLN A 56 -8.61 -5.61 18.03
C GLN A 56 -7.69 -5.79 19.25
N PRO A 57 -6.94 -4.77 19.72
CA PRO A 57 -6.08 -4.92 20.90
C PRO A 57 -6.87 -5.09 22.21
N LEU A 58 -8.18 -4.84 22.21
CA LEU A 58 -9.05 -5.03 23.37
C LEU A 58 -9.65 -6.45 23.46
N ASN A 59 -9.22 -7.39 22.61
CA ASN A 59 -9.74 -8.76 22.53
C ASN A 59 -11.27 -8.82 22.25
N ALA A 60 -11.79 -7.88 21.45
CA ALA A 60 -13.18 -7.93 21.02
C ALA A 60 -13.46 -9.23 20.24
N SER A 61 -14.61 -9.86 20.52
CA SER A 61 -15.00 -11.08 19.80
C SER A 61 -15.26 -10.81 18.31
N GLU A 62 -15.08 -11.82 17.46
CA GLU A 62 -15.36 -11.72 16.02
C GLU A 62 -16.80 -11.26 15.73
N LYS A 63 -17.74 -11.64 16.59
CA LYS A 63 -19.14 -11.20 16.52
C LYS A 63 -19.29 -9.69 16.69
N ILE A 64 -18.55 -9.09 17.63
CA ILE A 64 -18.53 -7.65 17.87
C ILE A 64 -17.82 -6.92 16.72
N ILE A 65 -16.68 -7.43 16.25
CA ILE A 65 -15.99 -6.88 15.07
C ILE A 65 -16.90 -6.91 13.84
N SER A 66 -17.58 -8.04 13.60
CA SER A 66 -18.51 -8.21 12.49
C SER A 66 -19.72 -7.27 12.58
N ALA A 67 -20.17 -6.93 13.80
CA ALA A 67 -21.26 -5.98 14.02
C ALA A 67 -20.94 -4.56 13.52
N THR A 68 -19.66 -4.22 13.35
CA THR A 68 -19.23 -2.93 12.80
C THR A 68 -19.24 -2.88 11.28
N LEU A 69 -19.44 -4.02 10.60
CA LEU A 69 -19.46 -4.07 9.14
C LEU A 69 -20.75 -3.45 8.60
N ASN A 70 -20.60 -2.51 7.66
CA ASN A 70 -21.69 -1.96 6.90
C ASN A 70 -21.48 -2.26 5.40
N PRO A 71 -22.22 -3.24 4.84
CA PRO A 71 -22.09 -3.61 3.43
C PRO A 71 -22.44 -2.49 2.46
N GLU A 72 -23.39 -1.62 2.82
CA GLU A 72 -23.83 -0.53 1.94
C GLU A 72 -22.75 0.54 1.80
N VAL A 73 -22.12 0.94 2.91
CA VAL A 73 -20.97 1.87 2.90
C VAL A 73 -19.80 1.28 2.14
N THR A 74 -19.54 -0.02 2.33
CA THR A 74 -18.49 -0.73 1.58
C THR A 74 -18.76 -0.70 0.07
N ARG A 75 -20.01 -0.96 -0.35
CA ARG A 75 -20.43 -0.89 -1.76
C ARG A 75 -20.24 0.51 -2.33
N LEU A 76 -20.67 1.54 -1.61
CA LEU A 76 -20.54 2.94 -2.04
C LEU A 76 -19.07 3.36 -2.15
N PHE A 77 -18.25 3.02 -1.16
CA PHE A 77 -16.81 3.28 -1.19
C PHE A 77 -16.13 2.61 -2.39
N ASN A 78 -16.44 1.34 -2.66
CA ASN A 78 -15.88 0.63 -3.81
C ASN A 78 -16.29 1.27 -5.13
N LYS A 79 -17.52 1.80 -5.23
CA LYS A 79 -17.98 2.56 -6.39
C LYS A 79 -17.15 3.84 -6.57
N VAL A 80 -16.98 4.64 -5.52
CA VAL A 80 -16.17 5.87 -5.53
C VAL A 80 -14.72 5.57 -5.93
N GLN A 81 -14.11 4.52 -5.37
CA GLN A 81 -12.76 4.11 -5.76
C GLN A 81 -12.66 3.69 -7.23
N LYS A 82 -13.68 3.01 -7.77
CA LYS A 82 -13.73 2.63 -9.19
C LYS A 82 -13.83 3.86 -10.09
N GLU A 83 -14.73 4.79 -9.76
CA GLU A 83 -14.90 6.05 -10.50
C GLU A 83 -13.61 6.88 -10.51
N HIS A 84 -12.93 7.01 -9.36
CA HIS A 84 -11.62 7.66 -9.31
C HIS A 84 -10.55 6.94 -10.13
N SER A 85 -10.59 5.61 -10.20
CA SER A 85 -9.67 4.85 -11.06
C SER A 85 -9.92 5.14 -12.53
N GLU A 86 -11.18 5.11 -12.96
CA GLU A 86 -11.59 5.40 -14.34
C GLU A 86 -11.25 6.84 -14.73
N GLN A 87 -11.42 7.82 -13.83
CA GLN A 87 -11.00 9.20 -14.05
C GLN A 87 -9.49 9.31 -14.32
N ARG A 88 -8.66 8.68 -13.48
CA ARG A 88 -7.19 8.69 -13.62
C ARG A 88 -6.72 7.98 -14.90
N GLU A 89 -7.45 6.98 -15.37
CA GLU A 89 -7.14 6.32 -16.64
C GLU A 89 -7.37 7.27 -17.83
N ASN A 90 -8.39 8.14 -17.75
CA ASN A 90 -8.75 9.09 -18.80
C ASN A 90 -7.93 10.39 -18.77
N GLU A 91 -7.42 10.80 -17.62
CA GLU A 91 -6.57 11.99 -17.46
C GLU A 91 -5.20 11.83 -18.16
N GLY A 92 -4.83 10.60 -18.51
CA GLY A 92 -3.47 10.30 -18.94
C GLY A 92 -2.48 10.52 -17.78
N ILE A 93 -1.20 10.39 -18.08
CA ILE A 93 -0.16 10.70 -17.10
C ILE A 93 0.74 11.77 -17.72
N ASP A 94 0.72 12.96 -17.13
CA ASP A 94 1.73 13.98 -17.42
C ASP A 94 3.01 13.60 -16.68
N PHE A 95 3.91 12.95 -17.40
CA PHE A 95 5.20 12.51 -16.85
C PHE A 95 6.20 13.66 -16.94
N PRO A 96 6.77 14.10 -15.81
CA PRO A 96 7.89 15.02 -15.84
C PRO A 96 9.01 14.43 -16.71
N GLU A 97 9.61 15.25 -17.56
CA GLU A 97 10.70 14.84 -18.47
C GLU A 97 11.82 14.09 -17.75
N HIS A 98 12.11 14.48 -16.50
CA HIS A 98 13.06 13.82 -15.62
C HIS A 98 12.83 12.31 -15.44
N PHE A 99 11.56 11.86 -15.45
CA PHE A 99 11.17 10.47 -15.32
C PHE A 99 10.82 9.81 -16.66
N SER A 100 11.13 10.46 -17.78
CA SER A 100 11.05 9.83 -19.09
C SER A 100 11.98 8.60 -19.14
N LEU A 101 11.60 7.60 -19.95
CA LEU A 101 12.40 6.39 -20.07
C LEU A 101 13.80 6.68 -20.63
N GLU A 102 13.94 7.72 -21.45
CA GLU A 102 15.21 8.14 -22.04
C GLU A 102 16.12 8.77 -20.99
N SER A 103 15.61 9.76 -20.24
CA SER A 103 16.37 10.41 -19.17
C SER A 103 16.74 9.44 -18.03
N VAL A 104 15.83 8.53 -17.67
CA VAL A 104 16.12 7.49 -16.67
C VAL A 104 17.22 6.57 -17.17
N LYS A 105 17.18 6.17 -18.44
CA LYS A 105 18.18 5.30 -19.03
C LYS A 105 19.58 5.96 -19.07
N GLU A 106 19.66 7.22 -19.47
CA GLU A 106 20.93 7.96 -19.48
C GLU A 106 21.59 8.00 -18.09
N ARG A 107 20.81 8.31 -17.05
CA ARG A 107 21.33 8.31 -15.68
C ARG A 107 21.77 6.94 -15.19
N LEU A 108 21.01 5.90 -15.53
CA LEU A 108 21.38 4.52 -15.22
C LEU A 108 22.70 4.13 -15.90
N ASP A 109 22.96 4.67 -17.09
CA ASP A 109 24.19 4.47 -17.84
C ASP A 109 25.41 5.18 -17.21
N GLU A 110 25.18 6.25 -16.46
CA GLU A 110 26.21 7.04 -15.75
C GLU A 110 26.50 6.54 -14.33
N TYR A 111 25.59 5.79 -13.71
CA TYR A 111 25.77 5.38 -12.32
C TYR A 111 26.98 4.48 -12.10
N ASP A 112 27.84 4.93 -11.19
CA ASP A 112 28.91 4.13 -10.60
C ASP A 112 28.37 3.34 -9.40
N VAL A 113 28.15 2.04 -9.62
CA VAL A 113 27.64 1.09 -8.62
C VAL A 113 28.60 0.82 -7.45
N SER A 114 29.79 1.42 -7.45
CA SER A 114 30.71 1.36 -6.31
C SER A 114 30.41 2.39 -5.21
N ASN A 115 29.65 3.45 -5.54
CA ASN A 115 29.28 4.50 -4.59
C ASN A 115 28.02 4.15 -3.79
N ILE A 116 27.66 4.95 -2.78
CA ILE A 116 26.38 4.78 -2.06
C ILE A 116 25.24 5.25 -2.96
N SER A 117 24.12 4.51 -2.99
CA SER A 117 22.95 4.94 -3.78
C SER A 117 22.20 6.06 -3.09
N ASP A 118 21.81 7.07 -3.85
CA ASP A 118 20.93 8.11 -3.39
C ASP A 118 19.45 7.79 -3.69
N LYS A 119 18.55 8.66 -3.26
CA LYS A 119 17.11 8.48 -3.49
C LYS A 119 16.74 8.51 -4.98
N GLN A 120 17.55 9.18 -5.80
CA GLN A 120 17.31 9.32 -7.24
C GLN A 120 17.67 8.01 -7.95
N ALA A 121 18.84 7.46 -7.68
CA ALA A 121 19.27 6.16 -8.16
C ALA A 121 18.27 5.05 -7.78
N LEU A 122 17.73 5.11 -6.55
CA LEU A 122 16.67 4.21 -6.13
C LEU A 122 15.41 4.36 -6.98
N ALA A 123 14.96 5.59 -7.25
CA ALA A 123 13.77 5.85 -8.06
C ALA A 123 13.97 5.39 -9.51
N ASP A 124 15.16 5.63 -10.09
CA ASP A 124 15.48 5.28 -11.47
C ASP A 124 15.52 3.78 -11.70
N VAL A 125 16.09 3.02 -10.76
CA VAL A 125 16.02 1.55 -10.82
C VAL A 125 14.60 1.05 -10.56
N MET A 126 13.81 1.68 -9.69
CA MET A 126 12.39 1.34 -9.52
C MET A 126 11.60 1.51 -10.82
N ILE A 127 11.85 2.59 -11.57
CA ILE A 127 11.25 2.87 -12.88
C ILE A 127 11.73 1.85 -13.90
N MET A 128 13.03 1.58 -13.96
CA MET A 128 13.63 0.59 -14.87
C MET A 128 13.04 -0.82 -14.69
N LEU A 129 12.81 -1.22 -13.44
CA LEU A 129 12.26 -2.52 -13.10
C LEU A 129 10.73 -2.58 -13.25
N CYS A 130 10.05 -1.43 -13.28
CA CYS A 130 8.60 -1.32 -13.10
C CYS A 130 8.13 -1.99 -11.79
N ILE A 131 8.89 -1.84 -10.70
CA ILE A 131 8.66 -2.54 -9.42
C ILE A 131 8.39 -1.55 -8.27
N ARG A 132 7.48 -1.93 -7.37
CA ARG A 132 7.25 -1.20 -6.10
C ARG A 132 8.39 -1.46 -5.12
N LEU A 133 8.86 -0.43 -4.42
CA LEU A 133 9.95 -0.50 -3.42
C LEU A 133 9.83 -1.69 -2.45
N ALA A 134 8.63 -1.94 -1.90
CA ALA A 134 8.38 -3.03 -0.96
C ALA A 134 8.69 -4.45 -1.52
N LYS A 135 8.83 -4.60 -2.84
CA LYS A 135 9.19 -5.86 -3.48
C LYS A 135 10.70 -6.03 -3.62
N ILE A 136 11.48 -4.96 -3.66
CA ILE A 136 12.92 -4.99 -4.00
C ILE A 136 13.73 -5.83 -3.00
N LYS A 137 13.42 -5.76 -1.71
CA LYS A 137 14.10 -6.53 -0.65
C LYS A 137 14.08 -8.05 -0.88
N ASN A 138 13.05 -8.57 -1.55
CA ASN A 138 12.83 -10.01 -1.70
C ASN A 138 13.11 -10.52 -3.12
N LEU A 139 13.64 -9.68 -4.01
CA LEU A 139 14.01 -10.10 -5.36
C LEU A 139 15.33 -10.88 -5.35
N ARG A 140 15.42 -11.90 -6.20
CA ARG A 140 16.61 -12.73 -6.43
C ARG A 140 16.82 -12.84 -7.93
N ILE A 141 18.03 -12.56 -8.42
CA ILE A 141 18.36 -12.70 -9.84
C ILE A 141 19.00 -14.07 -10.08
N SER A 142 18.53 -14.77 -11.12
CA SER A 142 19.12 -16.00 -11.63
C SER A 142 19.05 -16.03 -13.16
N ASN A 143 20.18 -16.19 -13.85
CA ASN A 143 20.28 -16.35 -15.31
C ASN A 143 19.42 -15.37 -16.14
N GLY A 144 19.55 -14.06 -15.87
CA GLY A 144 18.81 -13.02 -16.59
C GLY A 144 17.31 -12.92 -16.24
N ALA A 145 16.82 -13.76 -15.32
CA ALA A 145 15.49 -13.66 -14.75
C ALA A 145 15.57 -13.09 -13.31
N VAL A 146 14.60 -12.26 -12.94
CA VAL A 146 14.44 -11.78 -11.56
C VAL A 146 13.27 -12.54 -10.94
N THR A 147 13.57 -13.42 -10.00
CA THR A 147 12.57 -14.13 -9.18
C THR A 147 12.26 -13.34 -7.93
N GLY A 148 11.06 -13.50 -7.37
CA GLY A 148 10.72 -12.92 -6.08
C GLY A 148 9.26 -12.51 -6.03
N TYR A 149 8.44 -13.25 -5.29
CA TYR A 149 7.08 -12.82 -4.98
C TYR A 149 6.43 -13.66 -3.86
N ALA A 150 6.11 -13.01 -2.73
CA ALA A 150 5.08 -13.47 -1.81
C ALA A 150 3.90 -12.47 -1.81
N LYS A 151 2.97 -12.59 -2.76
CA LYS A 151 1.59 -12.08 -2.56
C LYS A 151 0.54 -13.17 -2.65
N ASN A 152 0.91 -14.36 -3.11
CA ASN A 152 0.03 -15.51 -3.05
C ASN A 152 0.21 -16.08 -1.65
N ARG A 153 -0.67 -15.69 -0.70
CA ARG A 153 -0.69 -16.31 0.63
C ARG A 153 -0.80 -17.84 0.43
N GLY A 154 0.28 -18.56 0.69
CA GLY A 154 0.33 -20.03 0.65
C GLY A 154 0.71 -20.69 -0.69
N GLN A 155 1.29 -19.99 -1.68
CA GLN A 155 1.82 -20.63 -2.89
C GLN A 155 3.34 -20.42 -3.05
N GLN A 156 4.02 -21.34 -3.73
CA GLN A 156 5.45 -21.21 -4.07
C GLN A 156 5.71 -20.04 -5.03
N ASP A 157 6.85 -19.38 -4.84
CA ASP A 157 7.33 -18.28 -5.68
C ASP A 157 7.56 -18.75 -7.12
N ILE A 158 6.81 -18.20 -8.06
CA ILE A 158 6.98 -18.47 -9.50
C ILE A 158 7.97 -17.44 -10.08
N PRO A 159 9.07 -17.87 -10.73
CA PRO A 159 9.96 -17.00 -11.49
C PRO A 159 9.19 -16.17 -12.52
N ARG A 160 9.40 -14.85 -12.56
CA ARG A 160 8.84 -13.97 -13.61
C ARG A 160 9.97 -13.32 -14.38
N VAL A 161 9.91 -13.40 -15.70
CA VAL A 161 10.83 -12.63 -16.55
C VAL A 161 10.39 -11.18 -16.52
N PHE A 162 11.21 -10.31 -15.93
CA PHE A 162 10.98 -8.87 -15.98
C PHE A 162 11.47 -8.33 -17.33
N ARG A 163 10.69 -7.43 -17.91
CA ARG A 163 11.10 -6.68 -19.09
C ARG A 163 11.83 -5.43 -18.59
N LEU A 164 13.15 -5.54 -18.49
CA LEU A 164 14.03 -4.46 -18.02
C LEU A 164 14.24 -3.42 -19.12
N LEU A 165 14.35 -2.13 -18.74
CA LEU A 165 14.86 -1.10 -19.66
C LEU A 165 16.34 -1.33 -19.98
N GLU A 166 17.10 -1.79 -18.98
CA GLU A 166 18.48 -2.21 -19.15
C GLU A 166 18.53 -3.55 -19.90
N LYS A 167 19.06 -3.53 -21.13
CA LYS A 167 19.16 -4.71 -21.99
C LYS A 167 20.35 -5.60 -21.60
N ASN A 168 21.36 -5.04 -20.93
CA ASN A 168 22.51 -5.77 -20.44
C ASN A 168 22.19 -6.44 -19.10
N GLY A 169 21.99 -7.76 -19.13
CA GLY A 169 21.62 -8.54 -17.94
C GLY A 169 22.64 -8.46 -16.80
N GLU A 170 23.92 -8.29 -17.08
CA GLU A 170 24.94 -8.17 -16.03
C GLU A 170 24.89 -6.79 -15.36
N ARG A 171 24.72 -5.73 -16.15
CA ARG A 171 24.54 -4.36 -15.61
C ARG A 171 23.27 -4.26 -14.78
N ALA A 172 22.17 -4.84 -15.23
CA ALA A 172 20.93 -4.89 -14.46
C ALA A 172 21.10 -5.62 -13.12
N LYS A 173 21.90 -6.70 -13.11
CA LYS A 173 22.22 -7.44 -11.89
C LYS A 173 23.07 -6.61 -10.92
N GLN A 174 24.04 -5.86 -11.42
CA GLN A 174 24.84 -4.94 -10.61
C GLN A 174 23.97 -3.85 -9.97
N LEU A 175 23.14 -3.17 -10.76
CA LEU A 175 22.25 -2.10 -10.28
C LEU A 175 21.24 -2.59 -9.22
N LEU A 176 20.69 -3.80 -9.38
CA LEU A 176 19.78 -4.35 -8.38
C LEU A 176 20.51 -4.72 -7.09
N THR A 177 21.66 -5.41 -7.19
CA THR A 177 22.46 -5.81 -6.03
C THR A 177 22.87 -4.58 -5.23
N TRP A 178 23.36 -3.57 -5.94
CA TRP A 178 23.73 -2.27 -5.40
C TRP A 178 22.62 -1.65 -4.55
N ILE A 179 21.39 -1.58 -5.05
CA ILE A 179 20.27 -1.01 -4.30
C ILE A 179 19.82 -1.91 -3.14
N GLN A 180 19.86 -3.23 -3.30
CA GLN A 180 19.52 -4.16 -2.22
C GLN A 180 20.47 -4.01 -1.03
N ASP A 181 21.77 -3.86 -1.28
CA ASP A 181 22.77 -3.66 -0.23
C ASP A 181 22.54 -2.33 0.50
N ASN A 182 22.25 -1.25 -0.23
CA ASN A 182 21.95 0.06 0.36
C ASN A 182 20.64 0.05 1.19
N ILE A 183 19.59 -0.64 0.73
CA ILE A 183 18.32 -0.79 1.46
C ILE A 183 18.46 -1.66 2.72
N CYS A 184 19.37 -2.63 2.73
CA CYS A 184 19.63 -3.50 3.89
C CYS A 184 20.56 -2.83 4.92
N SER A 185 21.34 -1.83 4.51
CA SER A 185 22.32 -1.14 5.37
C SER A 185 21.76 0.06 6.13
N GLY A 186 20.52 0.48 5.86
CA GLY A 186 19.80 1.55 6.56
C GLY A 186 18.62 1.04 7.38
#